data_AF-A0AAP0DYH2-F1
#
_entry.id   AF-A0AAP0DYH2-F1
#
_cell.length_a   1.000
_cell.length_b   1.000
_cell.length_c   1.000
_cell.angle_alpha   90.00
_cell.angle_beta   90.00
_cell.angle_gamma   90.00
#
_symmetry.space_group_name_H-M   'P 1'
#
loop_
_entity.id
_entity.type
_entity.pdbx_description
1 polymer ?
#
loop_
_entity_poly.entity_id
_entity_poly.type
_entity_poly.pdbx_seq_one_letter_code
_entity_poly.pdbx_strand_id
1 'polypeptide(L)'
;MQAGLLAQHLFFPFNFRPHCSPLSLPRLIFQTLRAIKPPKLYSKRNLGFRCRSIMVSSSPPPVVVKDKIDLTEKERQIFDRLLGVVRHFKLRTQLRVAGGWVRDKLLGRECYDIDIALDDMKGEEFCEKVNEYCSYIGQEEKKIGVIRCNPDQSKHLETARIRLFDMWIDFVNLRSESYCENSRIPTMQFGTAEEDAYRRDLTINSLFYNINKESIEDFTNRGISDLKCGRIVTPLPPKETFLDDPLRVLRAIRFGARFEFVLDEELKKAATCNEVKVAISKKISRERIGIEIDLMVSGNQPSKAMGCICELELFWIVFSLPHNFEPVVPEGYDRFLLV
;
A
#
# COMPACT_ATOMS: atom_id res chain seq x y z
N MET A 1 -2.31 -30.38 43.97
CA MET A 1 -1.35 -30.19 42.86
C MET A 1 -2.12 -29.58 41.69
N GLN A 2 -1.67 -28.38 41.31
CA GLN A 2 -2.03 -27.54 40.16
C GLN A 2 -3.51 -27.27 39.81
N ALA A 3 -3.86 -26.01 40.04
CA ALA A 3 -5.04 -25.29 39.60
C ALA A 3 -4.88 -24.74 38.17
N GLY A 4 -6.01 -24.55 37.48
CA GLY A 4 -6.14 -23.71 36.29
C GLY A 4 -7.52 -23.02 36.29
N LEU A 5 -7.56 -21.79 36.83
CA LEU A 5 -8.64 -20.80 36.69
C LEU A 5 -8.57 -20.21 35.25
N LEU A 6 -9.66 -19.99 34.49
CA LEU A 6 -10.68 -18.90 34.55
C LEU A 6 -10.04 -17.49 34.60
N ALA A 7 -10.45 -16.42 33.92
CA ALA A 7 -11.64 -16.02 33.15
C ALA A 7 -11.26 -14.70 32.39
N GLN A 8 -11.72 -14.49 31.16
CA GLN A 8 -12.68 -13.45 30.72
C GLN A 8 -12.59 -12.02 31.31
N HIS A 9 -12.49 -11.05 30.37
CA HIS A 9 -12.97 -9.66 30.32
C HIS A 9 -13.48 -8.95 31.59
N LEU A 10 -13.10 -7.67 31.77
CA LEU A 10 -14.02 -6.53 31.95
C LEU A 10 -13.32 -5.16 31.94
N PHE A 11 -14.06 -4.17 31.43
CA PHE A 11 -13.78 -2.73 31.27
C PHE A 11 -13.99 -1.94 32.59
N PHE A 12 -13.13 -0.91 32.85
CA PHE A 12 -13.32 0.42 33.54
C PHE A 12 -14.00 0.48 34.95
N PRO A 13 -13.95 1.59 35.76
CA PRO A 13 -13.52 2.99 35.50
C PRO A 13 -12.64 3.69 36.58
N PHE A 14 -12.30 4.96 36.29
CA PHE A 14 -11.80 6.01 37.18
C PHE A 14 -12.51 6.09 38.55
N ASN A 15 -11.76 6.36 39.64
CA ASN A 15 -12.11 7.45 40.55
C ASN A 15 -10.97 7.95 41.46
N PHE A 16 -10.97 9.27 41.61
CA PHE A 16 -10.14 10.15 42.42
C PHE A 16 -10.27 9.92 43.93
N ARG A 17 -9.22 10.22 44.73
CA ARG A 17 -9.01 11.43 45.59
C ARG A 17 -7.94 11.18 46.70
N PRO A 18 -7.51 12.19 47.48
CA PRO A 18 -6.08 12.46 47.75
C PRO A 18 -5.71 12.35 49.24
N HIS A 19 -4.41 12.46 49.59
CA HIS A 19 -3.92 13.36 50.64
C HIS A 19 -2.42 13.20 50.91
N CYS A 20 -1.76 14.36 50.99
CA CYS A 20 -0.62 14.78 51.85
C CYS A 20 0.72 14.01 51.84
N SER A 21 1.91 14.63 51.92
CA SER A 21 2.44 16.01 51.77
C SER A 21 4.00 15.89 51.83
N PRO A 22 4.83 16.96 51.89
CA PRO A 22 5.97 17.18 50.99
C PRO A 22 7.34 16.94 51.64
N LEU A 23 8.25 16.20 51.00
CA LEU A 23 9.65 16.12 51.45
C LEU A 23 10.63 16.22 50.28
N SER A 24 11.27 17.40 50.23
CA SER A 24 12.67 17.66 49.88
C SER A 24 13.23 17.12 48.56
N LEU A 25 13.34 18.01 47.57
CA LEU A 25 14.38 17.94 46.53
C LEU A 25 15.78 18.02 47.15
N PRO A 26 16.73 17.18 46.72
CA PRO A 26 18.13 17.57 46.67
C PRO A 26 18.44 18.19 45.31
N ARG A 27 18.74 19.50 45.34
CA ARG A 27 19.40 20.25 44.25
C ARG A 27 20.78 19.64 43.97
N LEU A 28 20.89 18.61 43.12
CA LEU A 28 22.21 18.16 42.65
C LEU A 28 22.23 17.38 41.33
N ILE A 29 21.35 17.66 40.35
CA ILE A 29 21.51 17.12 38.97
C ILE A 29 21.09 18.16 37.91
N PHE A 30 21.38 19.45 38.15
CA PHE A 30 21.11 20.51 37.15
C PHE A 30 22.35 21.31 36.74
N GLN A 31 23.56 20.80 37.03
CA GLN A 31 24.81 21.46 36.65
C GLN A 31 25.76 20.63 35.77
N THR A 32 25.37 19.44 35.30
CA THR A 32 26.24 18.58 34.45
C THR A 32 25.67 18.23 33.07
N LEU A 33 24.66 18.95 32.58
CA LEU A 33 24.14 18.83 31.21
C LEU A 33 24.16 20.13 30.40
N ARG A 34 25.05 21.07 30.74
CA ARG A 34 25.34 22.28 29.93
C ARG A 34 26.71 22.27 29.25
N ALA A 35 27.33 21.09 29.07
CA ALA A 35 28.67 20.99 28.51
C ALA A 35 28.84 19.91 27.42
N ILE A 36 27.80 19.54 26.67
CA ILE A 36 27.98 18.78 25.43
C ILE A 36 27.93 19.76 24.26
N LYS A 37 29.10 20.32 23.92
CA LYS A 37 29.31 21.02 22.65
C LYS A 37 29.16 20.01 21.50
N PRO A 38 28.63 20.42 20.33
CA PRO A 38 28.67 19.56 19.14
C PRO A 38 30.13 19.20 18.83
N PRO A 39 30.46 17.94 18.52
CA PRO A 39 31.84 17.58 18.26
C PRO A 39 32.34 18.33 17.02
N LYS A 40 33.50 18.97 17.17
CA LYS A 40 34.23 19.64 16.11
C LYS A 40 34.49 18.66 14.96
N LEU A 41 34.27 19.11 13.71
CA LEU A 41 34.78 18.47 12.51
C LEU A 41 36.28 18.16 12.70
N TYR A 42 36.63 16.88 12.78
CA TYR A 42 38.01 16.42 12.70
C TYR A 42 38.19 15.54 11.47
N SER A 43 38.89 16.14 10.50
CA SER A 43 39.87 15.58 9.57
C SER A 43 39.76 14.10 9.18
N LYS A 44 39.54 13.92 7.87
CA LYS A 44 39.80 12.73 7.04
C LYS A 44 40.82 11.77 7.66
N ARG A 45 40.36 10.61 8.12
CA ARG A 45 41.14 9.38 8.17
C ARG A 45 40.37 8.30 7.41
N ASN A 46 41.01 7.79 6.35
CA ASN A 46 40.55 6.71 5.51
C ASN A 46 40.36 5.43 6.35
N LEU A 47 39.15 5.20 6.88
CA LEU A 47 38.69 3.84 7.12
C LEU A 47 38.03 3.38 5.83
N GLY A 48 38.77 2.58 5.06
CA GLY A 48 38.28 1.92 3.88
C GLY A 48 37.20 0.90 4.23
N PHE A 49 35.95 1.37 4.40
CA PHE A 49 34.80 0.55 4.08
C PHE A 49 34.85 0.33 2.58
N ARG A 50 35.38 -0.83 2.18
CA ARG A 50 35.36 -1.31 0.81
C ARG A 50 33.90 -1.68 0.49
N CYS A 51 33.06 -0.66 0.31
CA CYS A 51 31.80 -0.81 -0.36
C CYS A 51 32.19 -1.26 -1.78
N ARG A 52 32.08 -2.56 -2.06
CA ARG A 52 32.17 -3.03 -3.44
C ARG A 52 31.10 -2.26 -4.16
N SER A 53 31.50 -1.28 -4.96
CA SER A 53 30.67 -0.71 -6.00
C SER A 53 30.28 -1.89 -6.89
N ILE A 54 29.10 -2.47 -6.62
CA ILE A 54 28.47 -3.36 -7.56
C ILE A 54 28.02 -2.43 -8.69
N MET A 55 28.94 -2.17 -9.62
CA MET A 55 28.57 -1.64 -10.92
C MET A 55 27.76 -2.75 -11.62
N VAL A 56 26.46 -2.82 -11.36
CA VAL A 56 25.54 -3.56 -12.21
C VAL A 56 25.28 -2.68 -13.43
N SER A 57 26.27 -2.62 -14.32
CA SER A 57 26.06 -2.16 -15.69
C SER A 57 25.53 -3.33 -16.52
N SER A 58 24.30 -3.71 -16.24
CA SER A 58 23.52 -4.56 -17.13
C SER A 58 22.06 -4.21 -16.88
N SER A 59 21.41 -3.65 -17.91
CA SER A 59 19.95 -3.56 -17.94
C SER A 59 19.37 -4.92 -17.49
N PRO A 60 18.41 -4.96 -16.56
CA PRO A 60 17.79 -6.22 -16.18
C PRO A 60 17.30 -6.93 -17.45
N PRO A 61 17.36 -8.28 -17.51
CA PRO A 61 16.86 -9.00 -18.65
C PRO A 61 15.39 -8.60 -18.89
N PRO A 62 14.98 -8.39 -20.15
CA PRO A 62 13.62 -7.99 -20.46
C PRO A 62 12.63 -8.99 -19.85
N VAL A 63 11.62 -8.48 -19.18
CA VAL A 63 10.64 -9.29 -18.48
C VAL A 63 9.77 -9.96 -19.53
N VAL A 64 9.59 -11.28 -19.42
CA VAL A 64 8.68 -12.01 -20.31
C VAL A 64 7.26 -11.63 -19.92
N VAL A 65 6.61 -10.85 -20.78
CA VAL A 65 5.23 -10.41 -20.62
C VAL A 65 4.41 -11.06 -21.71
N LYS A 66 3.33 -11.74 -21.32
CA LYS A 66 2.38 -12.34 -22.28
C LYS A 66 1.64 -11.24 -23.05
N ASP A 67 1.30 -11.48 -24.31
CA ASP A 67 0.47 -10.55 -25.09
C ASP A 67 -1.04 -10.74 -24.84
N LYS A 68 -1.43 -11.87 -24.24
CA LYS A 68 -2.81 -12.20 -23.87
C LYS A 68 -2.88 -12.77 -22.46
N ILE A 69 -4.02 -12.58 -21.80
CA ILE A 69 -4.31 -13.15 -20.49
C ILE A 69 -4.99 -14.50 -20.67
N ASP A 70 -4.38 -15.55 -20.12
CA ASP A 70 -4.97 -16.87 -20.05
C ASP A 70 -5.82 -16.98 -18.79
N LEU A 71 -7.13 -17.14 -18.96
CA LEU A 71 -8.07 -17.35 -17.86
C LEU A 71 -8.07 -18.82 -17.42
N THR A 72 -8.01 -19.03 -16.11
CA THR A 72 -8.30 -20.33 -15.51
C THR A 72 -9.78 -20.68 -15.70
N GLU A 73 -10.13 -21.95 -15.58
CA GLU A 73 -11.52 -22.41 -15.67
C GLU A 73 -12.42 -21.71 -14.65
N LYS A 74 -11.93 -21.52 -13.42
CA LYS A 74 -12.69 -20.79 -12.37
C LYS A 74 -12.91 -19.32 -12.73
N GLU A 75 -11.89 -18.64 -13.22
CA GLU A 75 -12.02 -17.23 -13.65
C GLU A 75 -13.00 -17.09 -14.81
N ARG A 76 -12.96 -18.03 -15.77
CA ARG A 76 -13.93 -18.08 -16.87
C ARG A 76 -15.35 -18.25 -16.34
N GLN A 77 -15.59 -19.20 -15.44
CA GLN A 77 -16.90 -19.41 -14.82
C GLN A 77 -17.40 -18.18 -14.04
N ILE A 78 -16.50 -17.50 -13.32
CA ILE A 78 -16.79 -16.25 -12.63
C ILE A 78 -17.20 -15.18 -13.65
N PHE A 79 -16.38 -14.94 -14.67
CA PHE A 79 -16.63 -13.89 -15.65
C PHE A 79 -17.89 -14.15 -16.46
N ASP A 80 -18.14 -15.40 -16.85
CA ASP A 80 -19.39 -15.81 -17.50
C ASP A 80 -20.61 -15.58 -16.61
N ARG A 81 -20.49 -15.82 -15.30
CA ARG A 81 -21.53 -15.52 -14.31
C ARG A 81 -21.83 -14.02 -14.29
N LEU A 82 -20.81 -13.19 -14.16
CA LEU A 82 -20.95 -11.74 -14.09
C LEU A 82 -21.52 -11.15 -15.40
N LEU A 83 -21.05 -11.64 -16.55
CA LEU A 83 -21.63 -11.27 -17.86
C LEU A 83 -23.08 -11.77 -18.01
N GLY A 84 -23.41 -12.92 -17.42
CA GLY A 84 -24.79 -13.42 -17.32
C GLY A 84 -25.71 -12.44 -16.59
N VAL A 85 -25.27 -11.88 -15.47
CA VAL A 85 -25.99 -10.83 -14.72
C VAL A 85 -26.24 -9.60 -15.59
N VAL A 86 -25.19 -9.09 -16.24
CA VAL A 86 -25.27 -7.92 -17.14
C VAL A 86 -26.29 -8.16 -18.25
N ARG A 87 -26.28 -9.34 -18.88
CA ARG A 87 -27.23 -9.70 -19.94
C ARG A 87 -28.66 -9.86 -19.41
N HIS A 88 -28.85 -10.51 -18.26
CA HIS A 88 -30.16 -10.78 -17.68
C HIS A 88 -30.90 -9.50 -17.31
N PHE A 89 -30.22 -8.57 -16.64
CA PHE A 89 -30.79 -7.28 -16.24
C PHE A 89 -30.65 -6.19 -17.32
N LYS A 90 -30.12 -6.52 -18.50
CA LYS A 90 -29.89 -5.58 -19.63
C LYS A 90 -29.10 -4.34 -19.22
N LEU A 91 -28.08 -4.54 -18.38
CA LEU A 91 -27.23 -3.46 -17.90
C LEU A 91 -26.29 -3.00 -19.02
N ARG A 92 -25.94 -1.72 -19.01
CA ARG A 92 -24.93 -1.14 -19.93
C ARG A 92 -23.53 -1.11 -19.33
N THR A 93 -23.41 -1.49 -18.06
CA THR A 93 -22.18 -1.54 -17.28
C THR A 93 -21.10 -2.36 -17.98
N GLN A 94 -19.90 -1.81 -18.07
CA GLN A 94 -18.72 -2.58 -18.42
C GLN A 94 -18.02 -3.06 -17.15
N LEU A 95 -17.57 -4.32 -17.19
CA LEU A 95 -16.89 -4.99 -16.10
C LEU A 95 -15.41 -5.06 -16.45
N ARG A 96 -14.56 -4.48 -15.60
CA ARG A 96 -13.11 -4.48 -15.78
C ARG A 96 -12.43 -5.10 -14.58
N VAL A 97 -11.55 -6.07 -14.78
CA VAL A 97 -10.61 -6.43 -13.71
C VAL A 97 -9.51 -5.37 -13.66
N ALA A 98 -9.21 -4.84 -12.50
CA ALA A 98 -8.28 -3.72 -12.36
C ALA A 98 -6.97 -4.11 -11.66
N GLY A 99 -5.87 -3.46 -12.06
CA GLY A 99 -4.63 -3.39 -11.29
C GLY A 99 -3.85 -4.69 -11.17
N GLY A 100 -3.66 -5.15 -9.92
CA GLY A 100 -2.65 -6.16 -9.58
C GLY A 100 -2.86 -7.49 -10.28
N TRP A 101 -4.12 -7.92 -10.43
CA TRP A 101 -4.46 -9.15 -11.14
C TRP A 101 -4.01 -9.11 -12.60
N VAL A 102 -4.24 -8.00 -13.31
CA VAL A 102 -3.88 -7.84 -14.73
C VAL A 102 -2.36 -7.94 -14.91
N ARG A 103 -1.61 -7.19 -14.10
CA ARG A 103 -0.13 -7.22 -14.09
C ARG A 103 0.39 -8.63 -13.82
N ASP A 104 -0.12 -9.29 -12.79
CA ASP A 104 0.41 -10.59 -12.37
C ASP A 104 0.11 -11.68 -13.42
N LYS A 105 -1.07 -11.65 -14.03
CA LYS A 105 -1.41 -12.53 -15.16
C LYS A 105 -0.52 -12.31 -16.37
N LEU A 106 -0.23 -11.05 -16.69
CA LEU A 106 0.69 -10.70 -17.77
C LEU A 106 2.13 -11.20 -17.51
N LEU A 107 2.54 -11.24 -16.25
CA LEU A 107 3.81 -11.83 -15.80
C LEU A 107 3.77 -13.37 -15.68
N GLY A 108 2.66 -14.01 -16.05
CA GLY A 108 2.50 -15.46 -15.95
C GLY A 108 2.35 -15.98 -14.51
N ARG A 109 1.99 -15.11 -13.57
CA ARG A 109 1.76 -15.47 -12.16
C ARG A 109 0.27 -15.64 -11.90
N GLU A 110 -0.06 -16.55 -10.98
CA GLU A 110 -1.43 -16.66 -10.48
C GLU A 110 -1.74 -15.55 -9.48
N CYS A 111 -2.95 -15.01 -9.55
CA CYS A 111 -3.48 -14.03 -8.62
C CYS A 111 -4.92 -14.39 -8.29
N TYR A 112 -5.24 -14.44 -6.99
CA TYR A 112 -6.56 -14.82 -6.49
C TYR A 112 -7.37 -13.61 -5.99
N ASP A 113 -6.78 -12.42 -6.06
CA ASP A 113 -7.40 -11.17 -5.64
C ASP A 113 -7.98 -10.48 -6.89
N ILE A 114 -9.30 -10.52 -7.05
CA ILE A 114 -10.00 -10.02 -8.24
C ILE A 114 -10.78 -8.76 -7.86
N ASP A 115 -10.26 -7.61 -8.28
CA ASP A 115 -10.93 -6.32 -8.19
C ASP A 115 -11.69 -6.03 -9.49
N ILE A 116 -13.02 -6.08 -9.46
CA ILE A 116 -13.90 -5.71 -10.57
C ILE A 116 -14.33 -4.25 -10.44
N ALA A 117 -13.83 -3.42 -11.36
CA ALA A 117 -14.27 -2.05 -11.54
C ALA A 117 -15.56 -1.98 -12.35
N LEU A 118 -16.51 -1.17 -11.87
CA LEU A 118 -17.81 -0.91 -12.46
C LEU A 118 -17.92 0.55 -12.92
N ASP A 119 -18.50 0.77 -14.11
CA ASP A 119 -18.58 2.09 -14.75
C ASP A 119 -19.71 2.98 -14.20
N ASP A 120 -20.92 2.44 -14.05
CA ASP A 120 -22.15 3.23 -13.91
C ASP A 120 -22.98 2.88 -12.67
N MET A 121 -22.50 1.98 -11.81
CA MET A 121 -23.24 1.54 -10.63
C MET A 121 -22.34 1.18 -9.45
N LYS A 122 -22.92 1.26 -8.25
CA LYS A 122 -22.22 0.94 -7.00
C LYS A 122 -21.97 -0.56 -6.88
N GLY A 123 -20.85 -0.92 -6.25
CA GLY A 123 -20.52 -2.33 -6.01
C GLY A 123 -21.60 -3.08 -5.22
N GLU A 124 -22.25 -2.41 -4.26
CA GLU A 124 -23.34 -2.97 -3.47
C GLU A 124 -24.56 -3.34 -4.33
N GLU A 125 -25.01 -2.41 -5.18
CA GLU A 125 -26.13 -2.63 -6.09
C GLU A 125 -25.85 -3.79 -7.06
N PHE A 126 -24.61 -3.87 -7.58
CA PHE A 126 -24.24 -4.97 -8.46
C PHE A 126 -24.21 -6.32 -7.72
N CYS A 127 -23.72 -6.37 -6.48
CA CYS A 127 -23.77 -7.57 -5.64
C CYS A 127 -25.20 -8.09 -5.44
N GLU A 128 -26.16 -7.19 -5.21
CA GLU A 128 -27.58 -7.56 -5.06
C GLU A 128 -28.09 -8.22 -6.35
N LYS A 129 -27.80 -7.64 -7.52
CA LYS A 129 -28.16 -8.23 -8.82
C LYS A 129 -27.48 -9.58 -9.06
N VAL A 130 -26.23 -9.76 -8.64
CA VAL A 130 -25.55 -11.06 -8.72
C VAL A 130 -26.29 -12.11 -7.90
N ASN A 131 -26.72 -11.76 -6.68
CA ASN A 131 -27.48 -12.67 -5.82
C ASN A 131 -28.85 -13.03 -6.44
N GLU A 132 -29.58 -12.04 -6.94
CA GLU A 132 -30.87 -12.26 -7.61
C GLU A 132 -30.74 -13.19 -8.82
N TYR A 133 -29.70 -12.98 -9.64
CA TYR A 133 -29.43 -13.84 -10.79
C TYR A 133 -29.06 -15.27 -10.37
N CYS A 134 -28.26 -15.44 -9.31
CA CYS A 134 -27.91 -16.75 -8.77
C CYS A 134 -29.13 -17.52 -8.26
N SER A 135 -30.07 -16.84 -7.60
CA SER A 135 -31.36 -17.43 -7.21
C SER A 135 -32.21 -17.80 -8.43
N TYR A 136 -32.27 -16.94 -9.46
CA TYR A 136 -33.04 -17.21 -10.68
C TYR A 136 -32.58 -18.48 -11.42
N ILE A 137 -31.28 -18.74 -11.47
CA ILE A 137 -30.72 -19.93 -12.13
C ILE A 137 -30.67 -21.17 -11.23
N GLY A 138 -31.21 -21.11 -10.00
CA GLY A 138 -31.24 -22.22 -9.05
C GLY A 138 -29.88 -22.60 -8.46
N GLN A 139 -28.92 -21.66 -8.38
CA GLN A 139 -27.59 -21.87 -7.81
C GLN A 139 -27.47 -21.22 -6.42
N GLU A 140 -28.34 -21.60 -5.49
CA GLU A 140 -28.42 -21.02 -4.13
C GLU A 140 -27.38 -21.57 -3.14
N GLU A 141 -26.67 -22.65 -3.46
CA GLU A 141 -25.94 -23.47 -2.47
C GLU A 141 -24.75 -22.79 -1.80
N LYS A 142 -24.34 -21.59 -2.22
CA LYS A 142 -23.34 -20.80 -1.51
C LYS A 142 -23.91 -19.42 -1.29
N LYS A 143 -24.58 -19.21 -0.15
CA LYS A 143 -24.96 -17.87 0.32
C LYS A 143 -23.77 -16.95 0.14
N ILE A 144 -23.91 -16.11 -0.85
CA ILE A 144 -22.95 -15.13 -1.25
C ILE A 144 -22.92 -14.08 -0.14
N GLY A 145 -21.92 -14.14 0.74
CA GLY A 145 -21.77 -13.20 1.83
C GLY A 145 -21.37 -11.83 1.28
N VAL A 146 -22.29 -10.87 1.26
CA VAL A 146 -21.96 -9.47 1.03
C VAL A 146 -21.32 -8.94 2.30
N ILE A 147 -19.99 -8.79 2.29
CA ILE A 147 -19.28 -8.12 3.38
C ILE A 147 -19.10 -6.67 2.96
N ARG A 148 -19.77 -5.75 3.67
CA ARG A 148 -19.52 -4.32 3.53
C ARG A 148 -18.18 -4.04 4.22
N CYS A 149 -17.17 -3.64 3.44
CA CYS A 149 -15.89 -3.26 4.02
C CYS A 149 -16.09 -1.99 4.89
N ASN A 150 -15.54 -2.06 6.10
CA ASN A 150 -15.80 -1.15 7.21
C ASN A 150 -15.48 0.33 6.84
N PRO A 151 -16.37 1.31 7.10
CA PRO A 151 -16.15 2.74 6.80
C PRO A 151 -14.93 3.38 7.49
N ASP A 152 -14.35 2.73 8.51
CA ASP A 152 -13.21 3.25 9.26
C ASP A 152 -11.87 3.20 8.50
N GLN A 153 -11.72 2.32 7.49
CA GLN A 153 -10.49 2.27 6.69
C GLN A 153 -10.52 3.23 5.50
N SER A 154 -11.71 3.68 5.08
CA SER A 154 -11.91 4.70 4.06
C SER A 154 -13.38 5.10 3.99
N LYS A 155 -13.74 6.26 4.57
CA LYS A 155 -15.12 6.80 4.62
C LYS A 155 -15.79 7.02 3.25
N HIS A 156 -15.09 6.77 2.14
CA HIS A 156 -15.53 7.03 0.77
C HIS A 156 -15.38 5.82 -0.17
N LEU A 157 -14.90 4.67 0.31
CA LEU A 157 -14.81 3.45 -0.49
C LEU A 157 -16.03 2.56 -0.21
N GLU A 158 -17.15 2.84 -0.87
CA GLU A 158 -18.23 1.87 -0.98
C GLU A 158 -17.71 0.70 -1.85
N THR A 159 -17.11 -0.28 -1.19
CA THR A 159 -16.62 -1.51 -1.81
C THR A 159 -17.44 -2.67 -1.30
N ALA A 160 -17.93 -3.49 -2.22
CA ALA A 160 -18.73 -4.66 -1.89
C ALA A 160 -17.95 -5.91 -2.27
N ARG A 161 -17.82 -6.83 -1.32
CA ARG A 161 -17.13 -8.10 -1.53
C ARG A 161 -18.13 -9.24 -1.63
N ILE A 162 -17.92 -10.11 -2.60
CA ILE A 162 -18.76 -11.27 -2.93
C ILE A 162 -17.92 -12.54 -2.97
N ARG A 163 -18.50 -13.71 -2.64
CA ARG A 163 -17.81 -15.00 -2.80
C ARG A 163 -18.46 -15.82 -3.92
N LEU A 164 -17.76 -16.03 -5.03
CA LEU A 164 -18.21 -16.84 -6.18
C LEU A 164 -17.20 -17.95 -6.47
N PHE A 165 -17.66 -19.17 -6.69
CA PHE A 165 -16.81 -20.33 -7.02
C PHE A 165 -15.58 -20.50 -6.08
N ASP A 166 -15.80 -20.27 -4.79
CA ASP A 166 -14.78 -20.28 -3.72
C ASP A 166 -13.70 -19.20 -3.80
N MET A 167 -13.89 -18.18 -4.64
CA MET A 167 -13.03 -17.00 -4.73
C MET A 167 -13.74 -15.76 -4.21
N TRP A 168 -12.97 -14.88 -3.55
CA TRP A 168 -13.44 -13.56 -3.17
C TRP A 168 -13.27 -12.61 -4.36
N ILE A 169 -14.29 -11.81 -4.62
CA ILE A 169 -14.30 -10.82 -5.68
C ILE A 169 -14.74 -9.50 -5.06
N ASP A 170 -13.96 -8.46 -5.31
CA ASP A 170 -14.24 -7.11 -4.84
C ASP A 170 -14.82 -6.29 -5.97
N PHE A 171 -15.97 -5.67 -5.72
CA PHE A 171 -16.52 -4.67 -6.61
C PHE A 171 -16.10 -3.29 -6.14
N VAL A 172 -15.38 -2.61 -7.02
CA VAL A 172 -14.85 -1.28 -6.80
C VAL A 172 -15.47 -0.33 -7.81
N ASN A 173 -15.72 0.90 -7.38
CA ASN A 173 -16.10 1.96 -8.29
C ASN A 173 -14.87 2.62 -8.91
N LEU A 174 -14.99 2.94 -10.20
CA LEU A 174 -14.07 3.85 -10.87
C LEU A 174 -14.17 5.23 -10.22
N ARG A 175 -13.03 5.84 -9.96
CA ARG A 175 -12.97 7.08 -9.18
C ARG A 175 -12.32 8.18 -9.99
N SER A 176 -12.92 9.35 -9.90
CA SER A 176 -12.24 10.61 -10.13
C SER A 176 -12.02 11.27 -8.78
N GLU A 177 -10.80 11.72 -8.53
CA GLU A 177 -10.38 12.32 -7.25
C GLU A 177 -10.13 13.81 -7.47
N SER A 178 -10.81 14.65 -6.70
CA SER A 178 -10.49 16.07 -6.54
C SER A 178 -9.89 16.27 -5.15
N TYR A 179 -8.66 16.78 -5.11
CA TYR A 179 -7.94 17.05 -3.87
C TYR A 179 -8.18 18.50 -3.44
N CYS A 180 -8.75 18.71 -2.24
CA CYS A 180 -8.81 20.03 -1.63
C CYS A 180 -7.54 20.28 -0.81
N GLU A 181 -6.96 21.48 -0.88
CA GLU A 181 -5.68 21.83 -0.23
C GLU A 181 -5.62 21.51 1.28
N ASN A 182 -6.78 21.44 1.96
CA ASN A 182 -6.90 21.22 3.40
C ASN A 182 -7.38 19.82 3.83
N SER A 183 -7.62 18.88 2.90
CA SER A 183 -8.08 17.52 3.22
C SER A 183 -7.24 16.46 2.50
N ARG A 184 -6.83 15.41 3.23
CA ARG A 184 -6.16 14.23 2.66
C ARG A 184 -7.13 13.24 2.01
N ILE A 185 -8.42 13.43 2.25
CA ILE A 185 -9.46 12.57 1.72
C ILE A 185 -10.02 13.30 0.49
N PRO A 186 -9.76 12.80 -0.73
CA PRO A 186 -10.31 13.41 -1.93
C PRO A 186 -11.83 13.30 -1.92
N THR A 187 -12.51 14.30 -2.47
CA THR A 187 -13.93 14.18 -2.79
C THR A 187 -14.06 13.25 -3.99
N MET A 188 -14.63 12.08 -3.74
CA MET A 188 -14.73 11.01 -4.71
C MET A 188 -16.01 11.15 -5.55
N GLN A 189 -15.84 11.14 -6.87
CA GLN A 189 -16.93 11.07 -7.83
C GLN A 189 -16.79 9.83 -8.69
N PHE A 190 -17.89 9.39 -9.33
CA PHE A 190 -17.83 8.38 -10.37
C PHE A 190 -16.93 8.89 -11.50
N GLY A 191 -15.82 8.20 -11.71
CA GLY A 191 -14.86 8.53 -12.76
C GLY A 191 -14.91 7.55 -13.91
N THR A 192 -14.23 7.90 -14.99
CA THR A 192 -13.94 7.01 -16.11
C THR A 192 -12.78 6.07 -15.79
N ALA A 193 -12.62 5.00 -16.59
CA ALA A 193 -11.51 4.06 -16.42
C ALA A 193 -10.15 4.73 -16.67
N GLU A 194 -10.13 5.75 -17.52
CA GLU A 194 -8.95 6.58 -17.78
C GLU A 194 -8.59 7.43 -16.55
N GLU A 195 -9.55 8.15 -15.96
CA GLU A 195 -9.30 8.90 -14.72
C GLU A 195 -8.84 7.99 -13.57
N ASP A 196 -9.45 6.80 -13.45
CA ASP A 196 -9.03 5.79 -12.47
C ASP A 196 -7.60 5.27 -12.74
N ALA A 197 -7.20 5.17 -14.01
CA ALA A 197 -5.85 4.78 -14.39
C ALA A 197 -4.82 5.82 -13.92
N TYR A 198 -5.07 7.11 -14.18
CA TYR A 198 -4.14 8.19 -13.88
C TYR A 198 -4.01 8.50 -12.39
N ARG A 199 -5.06 8.24 -11.59
CA ARG A 199 -4.97 8.39 -10.13
C ARG A 199 -4.18 7.28 -9.45
N ARG A 200 -3.83 6.18 -10.12
CA ARG A 200 -3.12 5.05 -9.47
C ARG A 200 -1.66 5.36 -9.20
N ASP A 201 -1.04 4.53 -8.37
CA ASP A 201 0.33 4.73 -7.94
C ASP A 201 1.34 4.51 -9.08
N LEU A 202 1.20 3.44 -9.84
CA LEU A 202 2.14 3.01 -10.87
C LEU A 202 1.44 2.65 -12.19
N THR A 203 2.10 2.88 -13.33
CA THR A 203 1.59 2.51 -14.66
C THR A 203 1.34 1.01 -14.79
N ILE A 204 2.21 0.18 -14.21
CA ILE A 204 2.02 -1.27 -14.19
C ILE A 204 0.80 -1.72 -13.37
N ASN A 205 0.28 -0.85 -12.49
CA ASN A 205 -0.91 -1.10 -11.67
C ASN A 205 -2.16 -0.38 -12.21
N SER A 206 -2.05 0.38 -13.30
CA SER A 206 -3.14 1.11 -13.95
C SER A 206 -3.70 0.38 -15.18
N LEU A 207 -3.35 -0.89 -15.33
CA LEU A 207 -3.87 -1.76 -16.39
C LEU A 207 -5.25 -2.30 -16.01
N PHE A 208 -6.11 -2.42 -17.02
CA PHE A 208 -7.43 -3.02 -16.89
C PHE A 208 -7.58 -4.19 -17.86
N TYR A 209 -8.39 -5.18 -17.48
CA TYR A 209 -8.85 -6.24 -18.36
C TYR A 209 -10.36 -6.12 -18.51
N ASN A 210 -10.80 -5.72 -19.71
CA ASN A 210 -12.21 -5.60 -20.03
C ASN A 210 -12.81 -6.99 -20.25
N ILE A 211 -13.64 -7.44 -19.31
CA ILE A 211 -14.27 -8.76 -19.35
C ILE A 211 -15.27 -8.85 -20.50
N ASN A 212 -15.94 -7.76 -20.84
CA ASN A 212 -16.92 -7.73 -21.93
C ASN A 212 -16.28 -7.91 -23.31
N LYS A 213 -15.05 -7.42 -23.50
CA LYS A 213 -14.32 -7.46 -24.78
C LYS A 213 -13.20 -8.49 -24.83
N GLU A 214 -12.90 -9.13 -23.70
CA GLU A 214 -11.74 -10.02 -23.53
C GLU A 214 -10.41 -9.36 -23.94
N SER A 215 -10.24 -8.08 -23.60
CA SER A 215 -9.11 -7.27 -24.04
C SER A 215 -8.46 -6.51 -22.88
N ILE A 216 -7.14 -6.34 -22.96
CA ILE A 216 -6.38 -5.50 -22.04
C ILE A 216 -6.55 -4.04 -22.48
N GLU A 217 -6.85 -3.16 -21.53
CA GLU A 217 -6.95 -1.71 -21.74
C GLU A 217 -5.83 -1.03 -20.93
N ASP A 218 -4.96 -0.28 -21.62
CA ASP A 218 -3.90 0.55 -21.03
C ASP A 218 -4.13 2.02 -21.38
N PHE A 219 -4.88 2.72 -20.52
CA PHE A 219 -5.21 4.12 -20.72
C PHE A 219 -4.01 5.06 -20.59
N THR A 220 -2.93 4.62 -19.92
CA THR A 220 -1.69 5.40 -19.80
C THR A 220 -0.79 5.29 -21.02
N ASN A 221 -1.09 4.35 -21.93
CA ASN A 221 -0.26 3.96 -23.09
C ASN A 221 1.20 3.60 -22.72
N ARG A 222 1.46 3.33 -21.45
CA ARG A 222 2.80 3.08 -20.91
C ARG A 222 2.88 1.84 -20.04
N GLY A 223 1.79 1.44 -19.38
CA GLY A 223 1.79 0.32 -18.43
C GLY A 223 2.33 -0.98 -19.01
N ILE A 224 1.94 -1.35 -20.23
CA ILE A 224 2.44 -2.57 -20.88
C ILE A 224 3.93 -2.45 -21.23
N SER A 225 4.35 -1.29 -21.75
CA SER A 225 5.75 -1.03 -22.11
C SER A 225 6.65 -1.00 -20.88
N ASP A 226 6.23 -0.31 -19.82
CA ASP A 226 6.96 -0.24 -18.54
C ASP A 226 7.05 -1.61 -17.87
N LEU A 227 6.00 -2.44 -17.98
CA LEU A 227 6.01 -3.83 -17.50
C LEU A 227 7.03 -4.69 -18.27
N LYS A 228 7.06 -4.60 -19.61
CA LYS A 228 8.03 -5.30 -20.48
C LYS A 228 9.48 -4.89 -20.18
N CYS A 229 9.69 -3.60 -19.92
CA CYS A 229 11.01 -3.04 -19.58
C CYS A 229 11.40 -3.22 -18.10
N GLY A 230 10.52 -3.76 -17.25
CA GLY A 230 10.78 -3.90 -15.81
C GLY A 230 11.03 -2.56 -15.10
N ARG A 231 10.18 -1.56 -15.37
CA ARG A 231 10.30 -0.20 -14.81
C ARG A 231 9.15 0.13 -13.85
N ILE A 232 9.49 0.82 -12.77
CA ILE A 232 8.53 1.41 -11.83
C ILE A 232 8.39 2.89 -12.17
N VAL A 233 7.24 3.25 -12.72
CA VAL A 233 6.94 4.62 -13.17
C VAL A 233 5.52 5.01 -12.73
N THR A 234 5.32 6.29 -12.41
CA THR A 234 4.01 6.86 -12.09
C THR A 234 3.25 7.24 -13.39
N PRO A 235 1.90 7.19 -13.40
CA PRO A 235 1.11 7.67 -14.54
C PRO A 235 1.25 9.18 -14.79
N LEU A 236 1.21 9.97 -13.71
CA LEU A 236 1.38 11.42 -13.71
C LEU A 236 2.82 11.80 -13.30
N PRO A 237 3.24 13.08 -13.44
CA PRO A 237 4.55 13.52 -12.98
C PRO A 237 4.83 13.06 -11.53
N PRO A 238 5.99 12.42 -11.26
CA PRO A 238 6.26 11.81 -9.95
C PRO A 238 6.17 12.79 -8.78
N LYS A 239 6.63 14.04 -8.96
CA LYS A 239 6.60 15.06 -7.90
C LYS A 239 5.17 15.38 -7.48
N GLU A 240 4.26 15.60 -8.44
CA GLU A 240 2.84 15.86 -8.17
C GLU A 240 2.19 14.67 -7.48
N THR A 241 2.37 13.47 -8.06
CA THR A 241 1.88 12.20 -7.52
C THR A 241 2.29 11.98 -6.06
N PHE A 242 3.53 12.32 -5.70
CA PHE A 242 4.05 12.15 -4.35
C PHE A 242 3.63 13.27 -3.39
N LEU A 243 3.29 14.46 -3.87
CA LEU A 243 2.77 15.52 -3.01
C LEU A 243 1.31 15.28 -2.65
N ASP A 244 0.55 14.66 -3.55
CA ASP A 244 -0.84 14.24 -3.34
C ASP A 244 -0.92 13.10 -2.33
N ASP A 245 -0.19 12.01 -2.57
CA ASP A 245 -0.05 10.89 -1.63
C ASP A 245 1.41 10.47 -1.46
N PRO A 246 2.09 10.99 -0.42
CA PRO A 246 3.49 10.67 -0.17
C PRO A 246 3.77 9.19 0.15
N LEU A 247 2.75 8.41 0.52
CA LEU A 247 2.93 6.97 0.75
C LEU A 247 3.32 6.24 -0.54
N ARG A 248 2.97 6.79 -1.71
CA ARG A 248 3.32 6.23 -3.03
C ARG A 248 4.82 6.10 -3.24
N VAL A 249 5.65 6.90 -2.57
CA VAL A 249 7.11 6.76 -2.61
C VAL A 249 7.53 5.41 -2.02
N LEU A 250 7.03 5.08 -0.82
CA LEU A 250 7.32 3.80 -0.17
C LEU A 250 6.72 2.64 -0.98
N ARG A 251 5.52 2.79 -1.51
CA ARG A 251 4.91 1.77 -2.37
C ARG A 251 5.73 1.51 -3.63
N ALA A 252 6.26 2.56 -4.28
CA ALA A 252 7.11 2.43 -5.45
C ALA A 252 8.40 1.64 -5.12
N ILE A 253 9.03 1.93 -3.99
CA ILE A 253 10.19 1.16 -3.50
C ILE A 253 9.81 -0.30 -3.26
N ARG A 254 8.67 -0.55 -2.59
CA ARG A 254 8.19 -1.90 -2.30
C ARG A 254 7.94 -2.69 -3.58
N PHE A 255 7.29 -2.10 -4.57
CA PHE A 255 7.04 -2.76 -5.85
C PHE A 255 8.31 -2.96 -6.67
N GLY A 256 9.23 -1.98 -6.67
CA GLY A 256 10.55 -2.13 -7.29
C GLY A 256 11.34 -3.29 -6.70
N ALA A 257 11.37 -3.41 -5.38
CA ALA A 257 12.01 -4.54 -4.71
C ALA A 257 11.28 -5.86 -4.99
N ARG A 258 9.94 -5.89 -4.88
CA ARG A 258 9.13 -7.10 -5.05
C ARG A 258 9.27 -7.74 -6.43
N PHE A 259 9.27 -6.92 -7.47
CA PHE A 259 9.39 -7.36 -8.86
C PHE A 259 10.80 -7.30 -9.41
N GLU A 260 11.76 -6.79 -8.63
CA GLU A 260 13.14 -6.54 -9.05
C GLU A 260 13.21 -5.58 -10.25
N PHE A 261 12.28 -4.64 -10.29
CA PHE A 261 12.17 -3.62 -11.32
C PHE A 261 12.96 -2.37 -10.94
N VAL A 262 13.39 -1.63 -11.94
CA VAL A 262 14.18 -0.41 -11.76
C VAL A 262 13.24 0.77 -11.56
N LEU A 263 13.46 1.54 -10.49
CA LEU A 263 12.77 2.81 -10.27
C LEU A 263 13.20 3.80 -11.35
N ASP A 264 12.23 4.47 -11.96
CA ASP A 264 12.50 5.52 -12.93
C ASP A 264 13.33 6.67 -12.35
N GLU A 265 14.17 7.29 -13.19
CA GLU A 265 15.08 8.34 -12.74
C GLU A 265 14.34 9.62 -12.33
N GLU A 266 13.24 9.99 -12.99
CA GLU A 266 12.42 11.13 -12.55
C GLU A 266 11.72 10.83 -11.24
N LEU A 267 11.29 9.58 -11.05
CA LEU A 267 10.71 9.10 -9.80
C LEU A 267 11.72 9.20 -8.65
N LYS A 268 12.97 8.72 -8.85
CA LYS A 268 14.04 8.85 -7.85
C LYS A 268 14.31 10.31 -7.51
N LYS A 269 14.46 11.18 -8.52
CA LYS A 269 14.66 12.62 -8.32
C LYS A 269 13.54 13.23 -7.49
N ALA A 270 12.28 12.95 -7.83
CA ALA A 270 11.13 13.43 -7.07
C ALA A 270 11.11 12.91 -5.62
N ALA A 271 11.45 11.64 -5.39
CA ALA A 271 11.50 11.06 -4.04
C ALA A 271 12.60 11.70 -3.16
N THR A 272 13.72 12.12 -3.75
CA THR A 272 14.80 12.82 -3.03
C THR A 272 14.52 14.30 -2.72
N CYS A 273 13.48 14.86 -3.33
CA CYS A 273 13.09 16.26 -3.17
C CYS A 273 12.66 16.57 -1.72
N ASN A 274 13.10 17.72 -1.19
CA ASN A 274 12.84 18.11 0.19
C ASN A 274 11.35 18.27 0.47
N GLU A 275 10.59 18.80 -0.47
CA GLU A 275 9.14 18.98 -0.35
C GLU A 275 8.43 17.63 -0.17
N VAL A 276 8.84 16.62 -0.94
CA VAL A 276 8.29 15.26 -0.83
C VAL A 276 8.71 14.62 0.50
N LYS A 277 9.98 14.73 0.90
CA LYS A 277 10.47 14.25 2.20
C LYS A 277 9.70 14.84 3.38
N VAL A 278 9.45 16.15 3.36
CA VAL A 278 8.64 16.85 4.36
C VAL A 278 7.18 16.39 4.31
N ALA A 279 6.63 16.18 3.10
CA ALA A 279 5.29 15.67 2.94
C ALA A 279 5.14 14.25 3.51
N ILE A 280 6.10 13.33 3.32
CA ILE A 280 6.09 12.00 3.94
C ILE A 280 6.02 12.13 5.47
N SER A 281 6.90 12.95 6.07
CA SER A 281 6.97 13.11 7.52
C SER A 281 5.71 13.75 8.14
N LYS A 282 5.06 14.68 7.44
CA LYS A 282 3.91 15.44 7.97
C LYS A 282 2.56 14.85 7.56
N LYS A 283 2.46 14.30 6.36
CA LYS A 283 1.20 13.84 5.75
C LYS A 283 0.92 12.35 5.95
N ILE A 284 1.87 11.54 6.39
CA ILE A 284 1.67 10.09 6.55
C ILE A 284 1.85 9.72 8.03
N SER A 285 0.92 8.91 8.56
CA SER A 285 1.02 8.41 9.93
C SER A 285 2.12 7.35 10.04
N ARG A 286 2.69 7.19 11.25
CA ARG A 286 3.79 6.25 11.48
C ARG A 286 3.34 4.80 11.27
N GLU A 287 2.08 4.50 11.56
CA GLU A 287 1.48 3.18 11.37
C GLU A 287 1.44 2.80 9.89
N ARG A 288 1.05 3.73 9.00
CA ARG A 288 1.02 3.46 7.55
C ARG A 288 2.42 3.28 6.97
N ILE A 289 3.40 4.03 7.47
CA ILE A 289 4.82 3.81 7.12
C ILE A 289 5.23 2.41 7.59
N GLY A 290 4.91 2.04 8.83
CA GLY A 290 5.19 0.72 9.41
C GLY A 290 4.66 -0.41 8.54
N ILE A 291 3.40 -0.35 8.12
CA ILE A 291 2.79 -1.36 7.25
C ILE A 291 3.57 -1.54 5.94
N GLU A 292 3.95 -0.47 5.26
CA GLU A 292 4.73 -0.57 4.02
C GLU A 292 6.12 -1.16 4.27
N ILE A 293 6.77 -0.83 5.38
CA ILE A 293 8.06 -1.42 5.78
C ILE A 293 7.92 -2.89 6.12
N ASP A 294 6.89 -3.30 6.87
CA ASP A 294 6.64 -4.70 7.19
C ASP A 294 6.44 -5.53 5.92
N LEU A 295 5.72 -4.98 4.92
CA LEU A 295 5.54 -5.62 3.62
C LEU A 295 6.84 -5.68 2.79
N MET A 296 7.74 -4.71 2.92
CA MET A 296 9.07 -4.75 2.29
C MET A 296 9.96 -5.82 2.94
N VAL A 297 9.98 -5.87 4.27
CA VAL A 297 10.80 -6.78 5.06
C VAL A 297 10.34 -8.22 4.90
N SER A 298 9.03 -8.44 4.87
CA SER A 298 8.40 -9.75 4.64
C SER A 298 8.42 -10.18 3.17
N GLY A 299 8.90 -9.31 2.28
CA GLY A 299 9.00 -9.57 0.84
C GLY A 299 10.17 -10.48 0.46
N ASN A 300 10.33 -10.70 -0.85
CA ASN A 300 11.41 -11.52 -1.42
C ASN A 300 12.77 -10.80 -1.46
N GLN A 301 12.80 -9.46 -1.41
CA GLN A 301 14.02 -8.66 -1.59
C GLN A 301 14.16 -7.55 -0.53
N PRO A 302 14.17 -7.88 0.78
CA PRO A 302 14.22 -6.89 1.85
C PRO A 302 15.49 -6.03 1.82
N SER A 303 16.63 -6.63 1.48
CA SER A 303 17.91 -5.90 1.36
C SER A 303 17.89 -4.87 0.24
N LYS A 304 17.26 -5.18 -0.91
CA LYS A 304 17.11 -4.22 -2.02
C LYS A 304 16.19 -3.08 -1.62
N ALA A 305 15.06 -3.38 -0.97
CA ALA A 305 14.13 -2.36 -0.47
C ALA A 305 14.83 -1.38 0.49
N MET A 306 15.59 -1.91 1.46
CA MET A 306 16.35 -1.08 2.40
C MET A 306 17.45 -0.28 1.71
N GLY A 307 18.14 -0.88 0.73
CA GLY A 307 19.11 -0.18 -0.13
C GLY A 307 18.48 1.03 -0.81
N CYS A 308 17.32 0.87 -1.45
CA CYS A 308 16.61 1.97 -2.09
C CYS A 308 16.17 3.06 -1.10
N ILE A 309 15.74 2.71 0.13
CA ILE A 309 15.42 3.70 1.17
C ILE A 309 16.64 4.55 1.51
N CYS A 310 17.82 3.93 1.62
CA CYS A 310 19.08 4.63 1.89
C CYS A 310 19.52 5.50 0.71
N GLU A 311 19.47 4.96 -0.51
CA GLU A 311 19.82 5.68 -1.75
C GLU A 311 18.94 6.93 -1.97
N LEU A 312 17.66 6.84 -1.60
CA LEU A 312 16.72 7.97 -1.71
C LEU A 312 16.76 8.91 -0.49
N GLU A 313 17.71 8.70 0.44
CA GLU A 313 17.89 9.48 1.67
C GLU A 313 16.61 9.54 2.54
N LEU A 314 15.81 8.49 2.52
CA LEU A 314 14.54 8.40 3.26
C LEU A 314 14.71 7.76 4.65
N PHE A 315 15.89 7.20 4.96
CA PHE A 315 16.15 6.45 6.18
C PHE A 315 15.73 7.19 7.46
N TRP A 316 16.19 8.43 7.65
CA TRP A 316 15.90 9.21 8.85
C TRP A 316 14.44 9.65 8.95
N ILE A 317 13.71 9.67 7.84
CA ILE A 317 12.28 10.00 7.81
C ILE A 317 11.48 8.77 8.21
N VAL A 318 11.81 7.62 7.61
CA VAL A 318 11.15 6.34 7.84
C VAL A 318 11.41 5.83 9.25
N PHE A 319 12.64 5.90 9.76
CA PHE A 319 13.03 5.34 11.06
C PHE A 319 13.20 6.40 12.16
N SER A 320 12.61 7.58 11.99
CA SER A 320 12.60 8.61 13.04
C SER A 320 11.95 8.09 14.33
N LEU A 321 12.59 8.38 15.46
CA LEU A 321 12.03 8.14 16.78
C LEU A 321 11.02 9.25 17.13
N PRO A 322 9.93 8.93 17.84
CA PRO A 322 9.04 9.94 18.39
C PRO A 322 9.80 10.88 19.33
N HIS A 323 9.49 12.18 19.30
CA HIS A 323 10.17 13.18 20.14
C HIS A 323 10.08 12.93 21.65
N ASN A 324 9.14 12.11 22.12
CA ASN A 324 8.89 11.79 23.53
C ASN A 324 9.21 10.33 23.89
N PHE A 325 10.01 9.63 23.08
CA PHE A 325 10.35 8.24 23.36
C PHE A 325 11.60 8.17 24.26
N GLU A 326 11.40 7.99 25.56
CA GLU A 326 12.45 7.47 26.43
C GLU A 326 12.37 5.94 26.42
N PRO A 327 13.41 5.22 25.95
CA PRO A 327 13.41 3.76 26.02
C PRO A 327 13.36 3.36 27.50
N VAL A 328 12.39 2.50 27.86
CA VAL A 328 12.37 1.86 29.17
C VAL A 328 13.64 1.02 29.26
N VAL A 329 14.62 1.50 30.02
CA VAL A 329 15.81 0.72 30.36
C VAL A 329 15.33 -0.37 31.32
N PRO A 330 15.37 -1.66 30.95
CA PRO A 330 14.98 -2.71 31.87
C PRO A 330 15.90 -2.67 33.09
N GLU A 331 15.33 -2.61 34.30
CA GLU A 331 16.10 -2.73 35.54
C GLU A 331 16.94 -4.02 35.49
N GLY A 332 18.27 -3.90 35.53
CA GLY A 332 19.19 -5.04 35.55
C GLY A 332 20.25 -5.09 34.44
N TYR A 333 20.21 -4.19 33.44
CA TYR A 333 21.32 -4.03 32.50
C TYR A 333 22.20 -2.86 32.92
N ASP A 334 23.25 -3.15 33.68
CA ASP A 334 24.36 -2.23 33.86
C ASP A 334 24.90 -1.80 32.50
N ARG A 335 25.17 -0.50 32.37
CA ARG A 335 25.76 0.10 31.18
C ARG A 335 27.08 -0.60 30.90
N PHE A 336 27.11 -1.46 29.88
CA PHE A 336 28.35 -1.67 29.14
C PHE A 336 28.61 -0.38 28.34
N LEU A 337 29.14 0.63 29.04
CA LEU A 337 29.86 1.73 28.44
C LEU A 337 31.03 1.10 27.67
N LEU A 338 30.90 1.07 26.34
CA LEU A 338 32.06 0.93 25.47
C LEU A 338 32.99 2.10 25.78
N VAL A 339 34.11 1.79 26.43
CA VAL A 339 35.26 2.69 26.64
C VAL A 339 35.91 3.01 25.32
#